data_AF-A0A1H9V2G4-F1
#
_entry.id   AF-A0A1H9V2G4-F1
#
_cell.length_a   1.000
_cell.length_b   1.000
_cell.length_c   1.000
_cell.angle_alpha   90.00
_cell.angle_beta   90.00
_cell.angle_gamma   90.00
#
_symmetry.space_group_name_H-M   'P 1'
#
loop_
_entity.id
_entity.type
_entity.pdbx_description
1 polymer ?
#
loop_
_entity_poly.entity_id
_entity_poly.type
_entity_poly.pdbx_seq_one_letter_code
_entity_poly.pdbx_strand_id
1 'polypeptide(L)'
;MSSTISANVDGRTAAKLKTVASMENRSVSNAVSSAITVFVGLPKGVRDFLLELNAQNDQDTIVRLGREMMAAAARVRLEKATMDLASEHRFGGSDNASSEIDMMEEATAFSRAVARRT
;
A
#
# COMPACT_ATOMS: atom_id res chain seq x y z
N MET A 1 14.47 -3.35 24.32
CA MET A 1 15.35 -2.26 24.82
C MET A 1 15.45 -1.21 23.72
N SER A 2 15.36 0.08 24.06
CA SER A 2 15.64 1.15 23.10
C SER A 2 17.10 1.57 23.19
N SER A 3 17.71 1.92 22.05
CA SER A 3 19.07 2.43 21.96
C SER A 3 19.07 3.71 21.13
N THR A 4 19.82 4.72 21.58
CA THR A 4 19.94 5.99 20.87
C THR A 4 21.12 5.91 19.90
N ILE A 5 20.89 6.32 18.64
CA ILE A 5 21.92 6.44 17.61
C ILE A 5 22.07 7.92 17.27
N SER A 6 23.31 8.42 17.28
CA SER A 6 23.65 9.79 16.88
C SER A 6 24.50 9.79 15.61
N ALA A 7 24.14 10.60 14.63
CA ALA A 7 24.91 10.79 13.41
C ALA A 7 24.85 12.25 12.97
N ASN A 8 25.94 12.72 12.37
CA ASN A 8 25.99 14.03 11.72
C ASN A 8 25.48 13.91 10.29
N VAL A 9 24.59 14.82 9.91
CA VAL A 9 24.07 14.94 8.54
C VAL A 9 24.32 16.36 8.05
N ASP A 10 24.50 16.53 6.74
CA ASP A 10 24.64 17.85 6.16
C ASP A 10 23.33 18.66 6.25
N GLY A 11 23.45 19.99 6.14
CA GLY A 11 22.32 20.90 6.29
C GLY A 11 21.20 20.67 5.27
N ARG A 12 21.52 20.22 4.06
CA ARG A 12 20.52 19.95 3.01
C ARG A 12 19.72 18.70 3.38
N THR A 13 20.39 17.63 3.81
CA THR A 13 19.72 16.41 4.28
C THR A 13 18.87 16.68 5.52
N ALA A 14 19.37 17.48 6.48
CA ALA A 14 18.61 17.89 7.66
C ALA A 14 17.35 18.69 7.29
N ALA A 15 17.44 19.61 6.34
CA ALA A 15 16.30 20.39 5.87
C ALA A 15 15.25 19.50 5.18
N LYS A 16 15.66 18.62 4.25
CA LYS A 16 14.77 17.66 3.58
C LYS A 16 14.04 16.78 4.59
N LEU A 17 14.75 16.25 5.59
CA LEU A 17 14.18 15.42 6.64
C LEU A 17 13.13 16.18 7.47
N LYS A 18 13.39 17.44 7.84
CA LYS A 18 12.42 18.27 8.56
C LYS A 18 11.15 18.49 7.74
N THR A 19 11.29 18.77 6.44
CA THR A 19 10.15 18.91 5.53
C THR A 19 9.30 17.64 5.49
N VAL A 20 9.93 16.47 5.32
CA VAL A 20 9.22 15.18 5.31
C VAL A 20 8.50 14.94 6.64
N ALA A 21 9.17 15.16 7.77
CA ALA A 21 8.58 15.00 9.09
C ALA A 21 7.35 15.90 9.30
N SER A 22 7.41 17.16 8.86
CA SER A 22 6.28 18.08 8.88
C SER A 22 5.14 17.64 7.97
N MET A 23 5.43 17.19 6.75
CA MET A 23 4.42 16.68 5.80
C MET A 23 3.70 15.44 6.32
N GLU A 24 4.40 14.57 7.04
CA GLU A 24 3.83 13.35 7.62
C GLU A 24 3.16 13.58 8.99
N ASN A 25 3.20 14.81 9.54
CA ASN A 25 2.77 15.11 10.91
C ASN A 25 3.47 14.24 11.97
N ARG A 26 4.80 14.08 11.86
CA ARG A 26 5.63 13.24 12.73
C ARG A 26 6.83 14.01 13.26
N SER A 27 7.38 13.55 14.39
CA SER A 27 8.65 14.09 14.88
C SER A 27 9.81 13.68 13.96
N VAL A 28 10.85 14.49 13.92
CA VAL A 28 12.09 14.20 13.16
C VAL A 28 12.68 12.84 13.58
N SER A 29 12.72 12.55 14.88
CA SER A 29 13.22 11.27 15.40
C SER A 29 12.40 10.08 14.91
N ASN A 30 11.07 10.21 14.83
CA ASN A 30 10.22 9.13 14.32
C ASN A 30 10.38 8.94 12.81
N ALA A 31 10.53 10.03 12.05
CA ALA A 31 10.82 9.95 10.62
C ALA A 31 12.16 9.25 10.36
N VAL A 32 13.22 9.60 11.11
CA VAL A 32 14.54 8.95 11.02
C VAL A 32 14.45 7.48 11.40
N SER A 33 13.77 7.15 12.50
CA SER A 33 13.60 5.77 12.96
C SER A 33 12.91 4.90 11.89
N SER A 34 11.83 5.41 11.27
CA SER A 34 11.17 4.71 10.17
C SER A 34 12.05 4.58 8.93
N ALA A 35 12.77 5.64 8.54
CA ALA A 35 13.67 5.60 7.40
C ALA A 35 14.77 4.54 7.59
N ILE A 36 15.39 4.49 8.77
CA ILE A 36 16.39 3.48 9.11
C ILE A 36 15.77 2.09 9.06
N THR A 37 14.62 1.88 9.70
CA THR A 37 13.94 0.58 9.75
C THR A 37 13.65 0.03 8.34
N VAL A 38 13.11 0.88 7.45
CA VAL A 38 12.87 0.50 6.06
C VAL A 38 14.18 0.21 5.34
N PHE A 39 15.16 1.11 5.45
CA PHE A 39 16.42 1.00 4.73
C PHE A 39 17.20 -0.26 5.13
N VAL A 40 17.32 -0.59 6.42
CA VAL A 40 18.03 -1.80 6.88
C VAL A 40 17.33 -3.09 6.48
N GLY A 41 16.01 -3.05 6.29
CA GLY A 41 15.20 -4.19 5.84
C GLY A 41 15.33 -4.51 4.34
N LEU A 42 15.82 -3.58 3.52
CA LEU A 42 16.00 -3.80 2.09
C LEU A 42 17.18 -4.75 1.79
N PRO A 43 17.11 -5.61 0.75
CA PRO A 43 18.26 -6.41 0.32
C PRO A 43 19.47 -5.53 -0.02
N LYS A 44 20.69 -6.03 0.22
CA LYS A 44 21.93 -5.27 -0.01
C LYS A 44 22.00 -4.66 -1.41
N GLY A 45 21.74 -5.45 -2.45
CA GLY A 45 21.79 -4.96 -3.84
C GLY A 45 20.81 -3.81 -4.12
N VAL A 46 19.64 -3.80 -3.46
CA VAL A 46 18.68 -2.69 -3.58
C VAL A 46 19.21 -1.43 -2.90
N ARG A 47 19.80 -1.57 -1.70
CA ARG A 47 20.40 -0.43 -0.99
C ARG A 47 21.56 0.17 -1.78
N ASP A 48 22.44 -0.67 -2.28
CA ASP A 48 23.61 -0.25 -3.06
C ASP A 48 23.15 0.52 -4.31
N PHE A 49 22.15 -0.01 -5.04
CA PHE A 49 21.57 0.68 -6.19
C PHE A 49 20.94 2.05 -5.83
N LEU A 50 20.16 2.13 -4.75
CA LEU A 50 19.57 3.41 -4.31
C LEU A 50 20.64 4.45 -3.92
N LEU A 51 21.74 4.01 -3.30
CA LEU A 51 22.86 4.88 -2.96
C LEU A 51 23.61 5.35 -4.21
N GLU A 52 23.80 4.48 -5.21
CA GLU A 52 24.40 4.82 -6.49
C GLU A 52 23.59 5.89 -7.24
N LEU A 53 22.27 5.70 -7.36
CA LEU A 53 21.39 6.68 -8.00
C LEU A 53 21.45 8.05 -7.30
N ASN A 54 21.45 8.06 -5.96
CA ASN A 54 21.56 9.29 -5.19
C ASN A 54 22.93 9.97 -5.39
N ALA A 55 24.02 9.20 -5.46
CA ALA A 55 25.36 9.73 -5.71
C ALA A 55 25.50 10.33 -7.12
N GLN A 56 24.84 9.74 -8.12
CA GLN A 56 24.82 10.22 -9.50
C GLN A 56 23.83 11.40 -9.70
N ASN A 57 23.05 11.77 -8.68
CA ASN A 57 21.93 12.71 -8.79
C ASN A 57 20.92 12.33 -9.89
N ASP A 58 20.75 11.04 -10.17
CA ASP A 58 19.80 10.54 -11.17
C ASP A 58 18.36 10.53 -10.59
N GLN A 59 17.78 11.73 -10.52
CA GLN A 59 16.44 11.92 -9.98
C GLN A 59 15.37 11.31 -10.89
N ASP A 60 15.60 11.24 -12.20
CA ASP A 60 14.63 10.70 -13.15
C ASP A 60 14.44 9.20 -12.93
N THR A 61 15.55 8.46 -12.75
CA THR A 61 15.49 7.03 -12.42
C THR A 61 14.88 6.79 -11.04
N ILE A 62 15.19 7.62 -10.03
CA ILE A 62 14.56 7.54 -8.70
C ILE A 62 13.04 7.74 -8.79
N VAL A 63 12.57 8.72 -9.56
CA VAL A 63 11.13 8.97 -9.75
C VAL A 63 10.47 7.81 -10.48
N ARG A 64 11.11 7.26 -11.52
CA ARG A 64 10.59 6.10 -12.25
C ARG A 64 10.46 4.88 -11.34
N LEU A 65 11.52 4.58 -10.58
CA LEU A 65 11.52 3.50 -9.60
C LEU A 65 10.42 3.70 -8.55
N GLY A 66 10.24 4.92 -8.05
CA GLY A 66 9.18 5.24 -7.10
C GLY A 66 7.78 4.96 -7.64
N ARG A 67 7.52 5.25 -8.92
CA ARG A 67 6.23 4.93 -9.58
C ARG A 67 6.02 3.43 -9.69
N GLU A 68 7.05 2.69 -10.11
CA GLU A 68 6.99 1.23 -10.22
C GLU A 68 6.75 0.58 -8.85
N MET A 69 7.45 1.04 -7.81
CA MET A 69 7.24 0.58 -6.43
C MET A 69 5.83 0.88 -5.92
N MET A 70 5.28 2.06 -6.23
CA MET A 70 3.91 2.40 -5.84
C MET A 70 2.88 1.49 -6.52
N ALA A 71 3.06 1.21 -7.81
CA ALA A 71 2.22 0.27 -8.54
C ALA A 71 2.29 -1.15 -7.95
N ALA A 72 3.49 -1.63 -7.64
CA ALA A 72 3.68 -2.92 -6.98
C ALA A 72 3.01 -2.95 -5.59
N ALA A 73 3.18 -1.90 -4.80
CA ALA A 73 2.54 -1.80 -3.48
C ALA A 73 1.02 -1.76 -3.56
N ALA A 74 0.44 -1.12 -4.58
CA ALA A 74 -1.00 -1.12 -4.81
C ALA A 74 -1.53 -2.54 -5.13
N ARG A 75 -0.81 -3.30 -5.98
CA ARG A 75 -1.16 -4.70 -6.29
C ARG A 75 -1.16 -5.58 -5.04
N VAL A 76 -0.07 -5.51 -4.26
CA VAL A 76 0.05 -6.29 -3.01
C VAL A 76 -1.04 -5.92 -2.00
N ARG A 77 -1.40 -4.64 -1.88
CA ARG A 77 -2.50 -4.21 -1.00
C ARG A 77 -3.86 -4.74 -1.47
N LEU A 78 -4.10 -4.75 -2.78
CA LEU A 78 -5.33 -5.29 -3.35
C LEU A 78 -5.43 -6.79 -3.13
N GLU A 79 -4.35 -7.54 -3.42
CA GLU A 79 -4.28 -8.98 -3.17
C GLU A 79 -4.57 -9.31 -1.70
N LYS A 80 -3.93 -8.58 -0.78
CA LYS A 80 -4.17 -8.75 0.65
C LYS A 80 -5.63 -8.45 1.03
N ALA A 81 -6.19 -7.35 0.55
CA ALA A 81 -7.59 -7.00 0.80
C ALA A 81 -8.56 -8.06 0.25
N THR A 82 -8.28 -8.64 -0.93
CA THR A 82 -9.09 -9.73 -1.49
C THR A 82 -8.99 -11.02 -0.66
N MET A 83 -7.81 -11.35 -0.13
CA MET A 83 -7.64 -12.49 0.77
C MET A 83 -8.39 -12.28 2.09
N ASP A 84 -8.28 -11.07 2.66
CA ASP A 84 -8.99 -10.71 3.89
C ASP A 84 -10.51 -10.83 3.69
N LEU A 85 -11.06 -10.29 2.58
CA LEU A 85 -12.48 -10.40 2.24
C LEU A 85 -12.96 -11.84 1.98
N ALA A 86 -12.13 -12.67 1.34
CA ALA A 86 -12.45 -14.09 1.13
C ALA A 86 -12.46 -14.87 2.46
N SER A 87 -11.59 -14.49 3.40
CA SER A 87 -11.53 -15.07 4.74
C SER A 87 -12.69 -14.64 5.66
N GLU A 88 -13.31 -13.49 5.37
CA GLU A 88 -14.49 -13.00 6.10
C GLU A 88 -15.80 -13.74 5.73
N HIS A 89 -15.77 -14.70 4.77
CA HIS A 89 -16.94 -15.46 4.30
C HIS A 89 -18.19 -14.62 3.96
N ARG A 90 -18.04 -13.32 3.71
CA ARG A 90 -19.16 -12.42 3.33
C ARG A 90 -19.72 -12.71 1.94
N PHE A 91 -18.96 -13.43 1.12
CA PHE A 91 -19.42 -14.01 -0.14
C PHE A 91 -19.32 -15.54 -0.07
N GLY A 92 -20.39 -16.17 0.43
CA GLY A 92 -20.68 -17.57 0.20
C GLY A 92 -19.85 -18.59 0.98
N GLY A 93 -20.34 -18.98 2.16
CA GLY A 93 -20.20 -20.36 2.59
C GLY A 93 -20.85 -21.29 1.55
N SER A 94 -20.39 -22.54 1.47
CA SER A 94 -20.75 -23.54 0.45
C SER A 94 -22.26 -23.90 0.35
N ASP A 95 -23.12 -23.26 1.14
CA ASP A 95 -24.57 -23.45 1.12
C ASP A 95 -25.33 -22.33 0.35
N ASN A 96 -24.64 -21.30 -0.16
CA ASN A 96 -25.30 -20.12 -0.76
C ASN A 96 -25.43 -20.13 -2.29
N ALA A 97 -25.02 -21.19 -2.99
CA ALA A 97 -25.26 -21.30 -4.43
C ALA A 97 -26.77 -21.34 -4.77
N SER A 98 -27.61 -21.79 -3.83
CA SER A 98 -29.07 -21.71 -3.96
C SER A 98 -29.60 -20.27 -3.81
N SER A 99 -28.98 -19.44 -2.96
CA SER A 99 -29.48 -18.09 -2.66
C SER A 99 -29.29 -17.10 -3.81
N GLU A 100 -28.24 -17.22 -4.61
CA GLU A 100 -28.02 -16.31 -5.76
C GLU A 100 -28.98 -16.61 -6.91
N ILE A 101 -29.20 -17.90 -7.20
CA ILE A 101 -30.18 -18.34 -8.21
C ILE A 101 -31.60 -17.98 -7.76
N ASP A 102 -31.94 -18.21 -6.49
CA ASP A 102 -33.24 -17.83 -5.94
C ASP A 102 -33.46 -16.31 -5.97
N MET A 103 -32.43 -15.49 -5.68
CA MET A 103 -32.52 -14.03 -5.79
C MET A 103 -32.70 -13.55 -7.24
N MET A 104 -32.02 -14.17 -8.20
CA MET A 104 -32.22 -13.84 -9.63
C MET A 104 -33.61 -14.28 -10.12
N GLU A 105 -34.11 -15.40 -9.63
CA GLU A 105 -35.44 -15.91 -9.98
C GLU A 105 -36.55 -15.04 -9.38
N GLU A 106 -36.39 -14.56 -8.14
CA GLU A 106 -37.31 -13.62 -7.48
C GLU A 106 -37.35 -12.25 -8.18
N ALA A 107 -36.20 -11.71 -8.57
CA ALA A 107 -36.13 -10.46 -9.33
C ALA A 107 -36.79 -10.59 -10.73
N THR A 108 -36.67 -11.76 -11.34
CA THR A 108 -37.31 -12.07 -12.63
C THR A 108 -38.82 -12.25 -12.47
N ALA A 109 -39.26 -12.87 -11.37
CA ALA A 109 -40.67 -13.00 -11.03
C ALA A 109 -41.34 -11.63 -10.77
N PHE A 110 -40.67 -10.72 -10.05
CA PHE A 110 -41.12 -9.35 -9.85
C PHE A 110 -41.26 -8.60 -11.18
N SER A 111 -40.27 -8.71 -12.06
CA SER A 111 -40.30 -8.07 -13.38
C SER A 111 -41.46 -8.59 -14.24
N ARG A 112 -41.76 -9.89 -14.20
CA ARG A 112 -42.93 -10.48 -14.88
C ARG A 112 -44.27 -10.07 -14.27
N ALA A 113 -44.33 -9.93 -12.95
CA ALA A 113 -45.54 -9.48 -12.26
C ALA A 113 -45.89 -8.03 -12.60
N VAL A 114 -44.88 -7.16 -12.73
CA VAL A 114 -45.05 -5.77 -13.17
C VAL A 114 -45.49 -5.70 -14.63
N ALA A 115 -44.91 -6.51 -15.52
CA ALA A 115 -45.28 -6.54 -16.95
C ALA A 115 -46.69 -7.09 -17.23
N ARG A 116 -47.31 -7.83 -16.30
CA ARG A 116 -48.69 -8.35 -16.42
C ARG A 116 -49.77 -7.40 -15.88
N ARG A 117 -49.38 -6.28 -15.26
CA ARG A 117 -50.31 -5.32 -14.63
C ARG A 117 -50.60 -4.07 -15.48
N THR A 118 -49.98 -3.96 -16.65
CA THR A 118 -50.27 -2.99 -17.71
C THR A 118 -51.11 -3.64 -18.80
#